data_AF-A0A929WEI4-F1
#
_entry.id   AF-A0A929WEI4-F1
#
_cell.length_a   1.000
_cell.length_b   1.000
_cell.length_c   1.000
_cell.angle_alpha   90.00
_cell.angle_beta   90.00
_cell.angle_gamma   90.00
#
_symmetry.space_group_name_H-M   'P 1'
#
loop_
_entity.id
_entity.type
_entity.pdbx_description
1 polymer ?
#
loop_
_entity_poly.entity_id
_entity_poly.type
_entity_poly.pdbx_seq_one_letter_code
_entity_poly.pdbx_strand_id
1 'polypeptide(L)'
;LSADTKMGQITLAIVERDEPKMVKLVTQGSPVSATVWVQLLPQGSSQCAMKVTVGTELNFFMRKMVEKHLKKAPDGIATFLSQVLAHV
;
A
#
# COMPACT_ATOMS: atom_id res chain seq x y z
N LEU A 1 -6.66 -5.99 -7.14
CA LEU A 1 -6.29 -6.89 -6.01
C LEU A 1 -7.42 -6.83 -5.00
N SER A 2 -8.11 -7.93 -4.73
CA SER A 2 -9.21 -7.96 -3.75
C SER A 2 -8.80 -8.82 -2.57
N ALA A 3 -8.90 -8.28 -1.36
CA ALA A 3 -8.57 -8.98 -0.13
C ALA A 3 -9.73 -8.85 0.87
N ASP A 4 -10.15 -9.98 1.43
CA ASP A 4 -11.09 -10.02 2.55
C ASP A 4 -10.33 -9.67 3.83
N THR A 5 -10.56 -8.46 4.32
CA THR A 5 -10.00 -8.01 5.60
C THR A 5 -11.10 -8.02 6.65
N LYS A 6 -10.73 -8.01 7.94
CA LYS A 6 -11.70 -7.84 9.05
C LYS A 6 -12.54 -6.55 8.96
N MET A 7 -12.22 -5.66 8.02
CA MET A 7 -12.94 -4.41 7.74
C MET A 7 -13.84 -4.45 6.50
N GLY A 8 -14.07 -5.64 5.95
CA GLY A 8 -14.85 -5.87 4.73
C GLY A 8 -13.98 -6.18 3.51
N GLN A 9 -14.65 -6.40 2.38
CA GLN A 9 -13.99 -6.62 1.11
C GLN A 9 -13.32 -5.30 0.67
N ILE A 10 -11.99 -5.31 0.59
CA ILE A 10 -11.23 -4.18 0.06
C ILE A 10 -10.73 -4.56 -1.32
N THR A 11 -11.20 -3.85 -2.33
CA THR A 11 -10.68 -3.97 -3.70
C THR A 11 -9.71 -2.83 -3.95
N LEU A 12 -8.45 -3.14 -4.24
CA LEU A 12 -7.43 -2.20 -4.68
C LEU A 12 -7.36 -2.21 -6.20
N ALA A 13 -7.61 -1.06 -6.82
CA ALA A 13 -7.46 -0.81 -8.24
C ALA A 13 -6.16 -0.04 -8.51
N ILE A 14 -5.40 -0.45 -9.52
CA ILE A 14 -4.25 0.32 -10.01
C ILE A 14 -4.81 1.49 -10.81
N VAL A 15 -4.48 2.71 -10.39
CA VAL A 15 -4.88 3.94 -11.10
C VAL A 15 -3.72 4.56 -11.86
N GLU A 16 -2.49 4.27 -11.45
CA GLU A 16 -1.29 4.81 -12.06
C GLU A 16 -0.17 3.79 -11.91
N ARG A 17 0.58 3.56 -12.99
CA ARG A 17 1.77 2.69 -13.01
C ARG A 17 2.79 3.35 -13.92
N ASP A 18 3.93 3.70 -13.32
CA ASP A 18 5.11 4.22 -14.00
C ASP A 18 6.27 3.26 -13.69
N GLU A 19 6.57 2.34 -14.60
CA GLU A 19 7.63 1.36 -14.38
C GLU A 19 9.01 1.95 -14.66
N PRO A 20 10.02 1.70 -13.82
CA PRO A 20 10.04 0.90 -12.58
C PRO A 20 9.82 1.75 -11.31
N LYS A 21 9.39 3.01 -11.44
CA LYS A 21 9.44 4.04 -10.40
C LYS A 21 8.29 4.00 -9.40
N MET A 22 7.05 3.78 -9.84
CA MET A 22 5.89 3.97 -8.97
C MET A 22 4.65 3.18 -9.42
N VAL A 23 3.91 2.67 -8.44
CA VAL A 23 2.55 2.16 -8.62
C VAL A 23 1.62 2.84 -7.62
N LYS A 24 0.51 3.39 -8.11
CA LYS A 24 -0.55 3.99 -7.30
C LYS A 24 -1.79 3.11 -7.33
N LEU A 25 -2.23 2.74 -6.14
CA LEU A 25 -3.38 1.88 -5.89
C LEU A 25 -4.43 2.69 -5.13
N VAL A 26 -5.70 2.53 -5.46
CA VAL A 26 -6.82 3.11 -4.71
C VAL A 26 -7.79 2.03 -4.30
N THR A 27 -8.38 2.16 -3.13
CA THR A 27 -9.47 1.28 -2.71
C THR A 27 -10.76 1.66 -3.44
N GLN A 28 -11.42 0.69 -4.06
CA GLN A 28 -12.75 0.77 -4.65
C GLN A 28 -13.72 -0.11 -3.85
N GLY A 29 -14.94 0.39 -3.62
CA GLY A 29 -16.00 -0.37 -2.92
C GLY A 29 -15.76 -0.57 -1.42
N SER A 30 -14.75 0.07 -0.84
CA SER A 30 -14.45 0.02 0.60
C SER A 30 -15.13 1.19 1.34
N PRO A 31 -15.63 0.98 2.57
CA PRO A 31 -16.15 2.07 3.42
C PRO A 31 -15.08 3.10 3.79
N VAL A 32 -13.79 2.77 3.61
CA VAL A 32 -12.66 3.67 3.76
C VAL A 32 -11.99 3.87 2.40
N SER A 33 -11.90 5.13 1.97
CA SER A 33 -11.11 5.52 0.79
C SER A 33 -9.65 5.69 1.18
N ALA A 34 -8.80 4.79 0.68
CA ALA A 34 -7.36 4.81 0.84
C ALA A 34 -6.67 4.80 -0.53
N THR A 35 -5.61 5.59 -0.63
CA THR A 35 -4.67 5.58 -1.75
C THR A 35 -3.32 5.10 -1.23
N VAL A 36 -2.74 4.12 -1.90
CA VAL A 36 -1.42 3.56 -1.58
C VAL A 36 -0.49 3.89 -2.74
N TRP A 37 0.62 4.56 -2.44
CA TRP A 37 1.71 4.77 -3.37
C TRP A 37 2.85 3.85 -2.99
N VAL A 38 3.29 3.02 -3.93
CA VAL A 38 4.50 2.23 -3.82
C VAL A 38 5.51 2.85 -4.76
N GLN A 39 6.57 3.43 -4.21
CA GLN A 39 7.63 4.09 -4.97
C GLN A 39 8.93 3.31 -4.80
N LEU A 40 9.62 3.07 -5.90
CA LEU A 40 10.90 2.39 -5.96
C LEU A 40 11.94 3.36 -6.52
N LEU A 41 13.04 3.52 -5.78
CA LEU A 41 14.17 4.34 -6.17
C LEU A 41 15.40 3.43 -6.29
N PRO A 42 15.88 3.13 -7.51
CA PRO A 42 17.10 2.36 -7.67
C PRO A 42 18.30 3.11 -7.04
N GLN A 43 19.05 2.42 -6.18
CA GLN A 43 20.24 2.93 -5.50
C GLN A 43 21.48 2.15 -5.96
N GLY A 44 21.69 2.08 -7.28
CA GLY A 44 22.78 1.32 -7.90
C GLY A 44 22.28 0.08 -8.66
N SER A 45 23.19 -0.83 -8.96
CA SER A 45 22.93 -2.01 -9.82
C SER A 45 22.23 -3.16 -9.10
N SER A 46 22.30 -3.22 -7.77
CA SER A 46 21.80 -4.35 -6.96
C SER A 46 21.00 -3.92 -5.73
N GLN A 47 20.72 -2.63 -5.58
CA GLN A 47 19.97 -2.09 -4.44
C GLN A 47 18.84 -1.18 -4.92
N CYS A 48 17.68 -1.26 -4.26
CA CYS A 48 16.54 -0.41 -4.53
C CYS A 48 15.95 0.04 -3.18
N ALA A 49 15.81 1.35 -3.01
CA ALA A 49 15.09 1.92 -1.88
C ALA A 49 13.59 1.95 -2.19
N MET A 50 12.77 1.48 -1.26
CA MET A 50 11.32 1.47 -1.42
C MET A 50 10.67 2.44 -0.43
N LYS A 51 9.70 3.22 -0.91
CA LYS A 51 8.86 4.09 -0.10
C LYS A 51 7.40 3.73 -0.33
N VAL A 52 6.72 3.31 0.74
CA VAL A 52 5.29 3.04 0.75
C VAL A 52 4.58 4.19 1.47
N THR A 53 3.68 4.88 0.78
CA THR A 53 2.85 5.96 1.35
C THR A 53 1.40 5.51 1.33
N VAL A 54 0.69 5.67 2.45
CA VAL A 54 -0.75 5.38 2.53
C VAL A 54 -1.47 6.66 2.93
N GLY A 55 -2.27 7.20 2.02
CA GLY A 55 -3.10 8.38 2.24
C GLY A 55 -4.56 7.98 2.35
N THR A 56 -5.24 8.39 3.41
CA THR A 56 -6.64 8.05 3.66
C THR A 56 -7.39 9.28 4.14
N GLU A 57 -8.62 9.47 3.66
CA GLU A 57 -9.54 10.47 4.20
C GLU A 57 -10.36 9.83 5.31
N LEU A 58 -9.85 9.91 6.53
CA LEU A 58 -10.48 9.37 7.72
C LEU A 58 -10.94 10.52 8.62
N ASN A 59 -12.19 10.46 9.06
CA ASN A 59 -12.68 11.29 10.17
C ASN A 59 -11.93 10.92 11.48
N PHE A 60 -11.95 11.83 12.46
CA PHE A 60 -11.15 11.69 13.70
C PHE A 60 -11.43 10.37 14.46
N PHE A 61 -12.67 9.89 14.40
CA PHE A 61 -13.08 8.64 15.04
C PHE A 61 -12.51 7.40 14.35
N MET A 62 -12.60 7.32 13.01
CA MET A 62 -12.00 6.21 12.26
C MET A 62 -10.47 6.27 12.29
N ARG A 63 -9.87 7.47 12.31
CA ARG A 63 -8.41 7.62 12.46
C ARG A 63 -7.91 6.83 13.67
N LYS A 64 -8.48 7.01 14.87
CA LYS A 64 -8.01 6.28 16.07
C LYS A 64 -8.12 4.76 15.95
N MET A 65 -9.15 4.25 15.28
CA MET A 65 -9.36 2.81 15.10
C MET A 65 -8.41 2.20 14.05
N VAL A 66 -8.20 2.93 12.96
CA VAL A 66 -7.41 2.48 11.81
C VAL A 66 -5.92 2.80 12.00
N GLU A 67 -5.53 3.78 12.81
CA GLU A 67 -4.13 4.18 13.05
C GLU A 67 -3.26 3.01 13.51
N LYS A 68 -3.79 2.09 14.34
CA LYS A 68 -3.08 0.87 14.75
C LYS A 68 -2.79 -0.07 13.57
N HIS A 69 -3.66 -0.10 12.57
CA HIS A 69 -3.54 -0.93 11.37
C HIS A 69 -2.75 -0.22 10.27
N LEU A 70 -2.97 1.08 10.08
CA LEU A 70 -2.22 1.96 9.16
C LEU A 70 -0.75 2.07 9.53
N LYS A 71 -0.39 2.06 10.82
CA LYS A 71 1.02 2.02 11.23
C LYS A 71 1.70 0.70 10.85
N LYS A 72 0.96 -0.41 10.82
CA LYS A 72 1.49 -1.73 10.45
C LYS A 72 1.40 -2.05 8.95
N ALA A 73 0.58 -1.31 8.21
CA ALA A 73 0.35 -1.56 6.80
C ALA A 73 1.60 -1.34 5.93
N PRO A 74 2.40 -0.25 6.11
CA PRO A 74 3.65 -0.07 5.39
C PRO A 74 4.63 -1.23 5.61
N ASP A 75 4.79 -1.67 6.86
CA ASP A 75 5.68 -2.80 7.20
C ASP A 75 5.18 -4.11 6.57
N GLY A 76 3.86 -4.33 6.58
CA GLY A 76 3.25 -5.52 5.96
C GLY A 76 3.41 -5.52 4.44
N ILE A 77 3.19 -4.38 3.79
CA ILE A 77 3.39 -4.23 2.33
C ILE A 77 4.88 -4.38 2.00
N ALA A 78 5.77 -3.79 2.79
CA ALA A 78 7.21 -3.92 2.60
C ALA A 78 7.68 -5.36 2.74
N THR A 79 7.16 -6.08 3.73
CA THR A 79 7.48 -7.51 3.94
C THR A 79 6.95 -8.36 2.79
N PHE A 80 5.70 -8.14 2.37
CA PHE A 80 5.10 -8.85 1.23
C PHE A 80 5.90 -8.64 -0.06
N LEU A 81 6.22 -7.38 -0.37
CA LEU A 81 7.02 -7.05 -1.55
C LEU A 81 8.44 -7.60 -1.45
N SER A 82 9.07 -7.58 -0.27
CA SER A 82 10.40 -8.18 -0.09
C SER A 82 10.36 -9.70 -0.31
N GLN A 83 9.32 -10.40 0.17
CA GLN A 83 9.16 -11.84 -0.05
C GLN A 83 8.94 -12.18 -1.53
N VAL A 84 8.13 -11.38 -2.22
CA VAL A 84 7.84 -11.58 -3.65
C VAL A 84 9.06 -11.25 -4.51
N LEU A 85 9.78 -10.17 -4.21
CA LEU A 85 10.97 -9.74 -4.96
C LEU A 85 12.23 -10.57 -4.65
N ALA A 86 12.34 -11.18 -3.47
CA ALA A 86 13.49 -12.04 -3.13
C ALA A 86 13.43 -13.44 -3.78
N HIS A 87 12.30 -13.82 -4.39
CA HIS A 87 12.11 -15.11 -5.06
C HIS A 87 12.05 -15.00 -6.59
N VAL A 88 12.43 -13.85 -7.17
CA VAL A 88 12.52 -13.62 -8.63
C VAL A 88 13.93 -13.18 -8.97
#